data_AF-A0A351SWG9-F1
#
_entry.id   AF-A0A351SWG9-F1
#
_cell.length_a   1.000
_cell.length_b   1.000
_cell.length_c   1.000
_cell.angle_alpha   90.00
_cell.angle_beta   90.00
_cell.angle_gamma   90.00
#
_symmetry.space_group_name_H-M   'P 1'
#
loop_
_entity.id
_entity.type
_entity.pdbx_description
1 polymer ?
#
loop_
_entity_poly.entity_id
_entity_poly.type
_entity_poly.pdbx_seq_one_letter_code
_entity_poly.pdbx_strand_id
1 'polypeptide(L)'
;MLNVFDEASDKIAEITFRVDKDREGRKFLAIKDQNTVKRFRFKRLMTLMHFFLLHRYKTDLVHYVNPTNDNRISVQHMMDYGVFREARTDDPNVIAIEVNTSRAQRIFTSDRSLKRFIARPSK
;
A
#
# COMPACT_ATOMS: atom_id res chain seq x y z
N MET A 1 11.49 3.83 -6.43
CA MET A 1 10.23 3.86 -7.21
C MET A 1 9.88 2.45 -7.62
N LEU A 2 8.59 2.08 -7.60
CA LEU A 2 8.06 0.83 -8.12
C LEU A 2 7.04 1.17 -9.21
N ASN A 3 7.21 0.61 -10.40
CA ASN A 3 6.30 0.78 -11.52
C ASN A 3 5.69 -0.56 -11.91
N VAL A 4 4.45 -0.51 -12.38
CA VAL A 4 3.77 -1.64 -13.02
C VAL A 4 3.42 -1.22 -14.44
N PHE A 5 3.75 -2.08 -15.39
CA PHE A 5 3.45 -1.90 -16.80
C PHE A 5 2.46 -2.99 -17.26
N ASP A 6 1.62 -2.68 -18.23
CA ASP A 6 0.82 -3.71 -18.91
C ASP A 6 1.57 -4.37 -20.07
N GLU A 7 0.89 -5.24 -20.81
CA GLU A 7 1.47 -5.99 -21.94
C GLU A 7 1.97 -5.07 -23.08
N ALA A 8 1.35 -3.89 -23.25
CA ALA A 8 1.78 -2.90 -24.22
C ALA A 8 2.96 -2.04 -23.72
N SER A 9 3.49 -2.34 -22.53
CA SER A 9 4.50 -1.55 -21.83
C SER A 9 4.03 -0.14 -21.41
N ASP A 10 2.72 0.08 -21.31
CA ASP A 10 2.18 1.31 -20.74
C ASP A 10 2.29 1.28 -19.22
N LYS A 11 2.71 2.39 -18.60
CA LYS A 11 2.77 2.49 -17.13
C LYS A 11 1.35 2.60 -16.56
N ILE A 12 0.92 1.58 -15.83
CA ILE A 12 -0.46 1.50 -15.29
C ILE A 12 -0.58 1.89 -13.82
N ALA A 13 0.49 1.76 -13.05
CA ALA A 13 0.55 2.18 -11.66
C ALA A 13 1.99 2.46 -11.22
N GLU A 14 2.14 3.33 -10.22
CA GLU A 14 3.43 3.64 -9.63
C GLU A 14 3.34 3.96 -8.14
N ILE A 15 4.45 3.71 -7.43
CA ILE A 15 4.70 4.21 -6.08
C ILE A 15 6.10 4.84 -6.06
N THR A 16 6.15 6.12 -5.72
CA THR A 16 7.39 6.83 -5.44
C THR A 16 7.62 6.83 -3.94
N PHE A 17 8.67 6.11 -3.52
CA PHE A 17 8.99 5.92 -2.12
C PHE A 17 10.50 5.94 -1.87
N ARG A 18 10.87 6.15 -0.61
CA ARG A 18 12.19 5.80 -0.07
C ARG A 18 12.03 4.89 1.14
N VAL A 19 13.05 4.10 1.43
CA VAL A 19 13.13 3.31 2.66
C VAL A 19 13.88 4.15 3.67
N ASP A 20 13.31 4.30 4.85
CA ASP A 20 13.86 5.14 5.90
C ASP A 20 13.83 4.37 7.23
N LYS A 21 14.43 4.94 8.28
CA LYS A 21 14.41 4.37 9.63
C LYS A 21 13.92 5.41 10.63
N ASP A 22 13.13 4.96 11.59
CA ASP A 22 12.77 5.81 12.73
C ASP A 22 13.93 5.90 13.74
N ARG A 23 13.70 6.62 14.84
CA ARG A 23 14.69 6.82 15.92
C ARG A 23 15.11 5.52 16.60
N GLU A 24 14.25 4.50 16.59
CA GLU A 24 14.51 3.17 17.15
C GLU A 24 15.18 2.23 16.13
N GLY A 25 15.42 2.71 14.91
CA GLY A 25 16.04 1.94 13.83
C GLY A 25 15.06 1.05 13.06
N ARG A 26 13.75 1.12 13.35
CA ARG A 26 12.72 0.37 12.64
C ARG A 26 12.57 0.94 11.23
N LYS A 27 12.60 0.06 10.23
CA LYS A 27 12.44 0.46 8.83
C LYS A 27 11.00 0.86 8.55
N PHE A 28 10.79 1.84 7.69
CA PHE A 28 9.48 2.16 7.13
C PHE A 28 9.59 2.61 5.68
N LEU A 29 8.47 2.57 4.97
CA LEU A 29 8.35 3.11 3.61
C LEU A 29 7.83 4.54 3.69
N ALA A 30 8.64 5.52 3.31
CA ALA A 30 8.20 6.89 3.15
C ALA A 30 7.69 7.08 1.71
N ILE A 31 6.36 7.11 1.55
CA ILE A 31 5.67 7.34 0.28
C ILE A 31 5.59 8.84 0.03
N LYS A 32 6.12 9.27 -1.11
CA LYS A 32 5.97 10.63 -1.61
C LYS A 32 4.72 10.78 -2.46
N ASP A 33 4.50 9.80 -3.33
CA ASP A 33 3.35 9.80 -4.22
C ASP A 33 3.03 8.38 -4.70
N GLN A 34 1.79 8.17 -5.13
CA GLN A 34 1.33 6.95 -5.77
C GLN A 34 0.24 7.27 -6.78
N ASN A 35 0.20 6.51 -7.87
CA ASN A 35 -0.85 6.68 -8.87
C ASN A 35 -1.28 5.35 -9.48
N THR A 36 -2.51 5.32 -9.96
CA THR A 36 -3.08 4.20 -10.72
C THR A 36 -3.97 4.76 -11.81
N VAL A 37 -3.74 4.34 -13.05
CA VAL A 37 -4.55 4.74 -14.20
C VAL A 37 -6.01 4.35 -13.97
N LYS A 38 -6.95 5.24 -14.34
CA LYS A 38 -8.38 5.14 -14.01
C LYS A 38 -8.99 3.75 -14.26
N ARG A 39 -8.70 3.12 -15.40
CA ARG A 39 -9.23 1.78 -15.76
C ARG A 39 -8.80 0.65 -14.81
N PHE A 40 -7.72 0.84 -14.06
CA PHE A 40 -7.17 -0.12 -13.10
C PHE A 40 -7.45 0.25 -11.63
N ARG A 41 -8.13 1.37 -11.36
CA ARG A 41 -8.54 1.76 -10.00
C ARG A 41 -9.60 0.79 -9.45
N PHE A 42 -9.74 0.75 -8.13
CA PHE A 42 -10.71 -0.10 -7.42
C PHE A 42 -10.57 -1.61 -7.66
N LYS A 43 -9.40 -2.06 -8.13
CA LYS A 43 -9.05 -3.48 -8.33
C LYS A 43 -7.98 -3.98 -7.35
N ARG A 44 -7.78 -3.26 -6.24
CA ARG A 44 -6.79 -3.57 -5.17
C ARG A 44 -5.32 -3.60 -5.64
N LEU A 45 -5.03 -3.10 -6.83
CA LEU A 45 -3.68 -3.05 -7.40
C LEU A 45 -2.70 -2.31 -6.47
N MET A 46 -3.08 -1.12 -6.00
CA MET A 46 -2.26 -0.33 -5.08
C MET A 46 -1.94 -1.09 -3.78
N THR A 47 -2.92 -1.82 -3.22
CA THR A 47 -2.72 -2.68 -2.04
C THR A 47 -1.73 -3.81 -2.29
N LEU A 48 -1.81 -4.48 -3.45
CA LEU A 48 -0.86 -5.53 -3.82
C LEU A 48 0.56 -4.97 -3.99
N MET A 49 0.70 -3.78 -4.59
CA MET A 49 1.98 -3.09 -4.70
C MET A 49 2.58 -2.77 -3.33
N HIS A 50 1.76 -2.32 -2.36
CA HIS A 50 2.22 -2.12 -0.98
C HIS A 50 2.69 -3.42 -0.34
N PHE A 51 1.95 -4.52 -0.47
CA PHE A 51 2.39 -5.81 0.06
C PHE A 51 3.74 -6.25 -0.51
N PHE A 52 3.94 -6.07 -1.82
CA PHE A 52 5.23 -6.36 -2.44
C PHE A 52 6.37 -5.54 -1.81
N LEU A 53 6.17 -4.22 -1.63
CA LEU A 53 7.19 -3.35 -1.03
C LEU A 53 7.48 -3.71 0.43
N LEU A 54 6.44 -3.91 1.24
CA LEU A 54 6.57 -4.31 2.65
C LEU A 54 7.36 -5.61 2.78
N HIS A 55 7.03 -6.61 1.95
CA HIS A 55 7.76 -7.87 1.90
C HIS A 55 9.21 -7.69 1.44
N ARG A 56 9.45 -6.85 0.42
CA ARG A 56 10.77 -6.61 -0.17
C ARG A 56 11.72 -5.89 0.77
N TYR A 57 11.21 -4.99 1.60
CA TYR A 57 12.01 -4.14 2.50
C TYR A 57 11.95 -4.56 3.97
N LYS A 58 11.17 -5.61 4.29
CA LYS A 58 11.04 -6.19 5.63
C LYS A 58 10.62 -5.15 6.65
N THR A 59 9.52 -4.48 6.35
CA THR A 59 8.85 -3.51 7.20
C THR A 59 7.35 -3.74 7.15
N ASP A 60 6.65 -3.33 8.20
CA ASP A 60 5.21 -3.30 8.36
C ASP A 60 4.64 -1.88 8.34
N LEU A 61 5.49 -0.84 8.28
CA LEU A 61 5.13 0.56 8.45
C LEU A 61 5.27 1.36 7.14
N VAL A 62 4.27 2.17 6.84
CA VAL A 62 4.20 3.06 5.67
C VAL A 62 3.80 4.45 6.12
N HIS A 63 4.59 5.46 5.76
CA HIS A 63 4.33 6.86 6.03
C HIS A 63 4.14 7.61 4.72
N TYR A 64 2.98 8.21 4.52
CA TYR A 64 2.77 9.18 3.45
C TYR A 64 3.22 10.55 3.94
N VAL A 65 4.18 11.17 3.25
CA VAL A 65 4.72 12.48 3.61
C VAL A 65 4.05 13.56 2.77
N ASN A 66 3.46 14.57 3.42
CA ASN A 66 2.67 15.63 2.78
C ASN A 66 1.58 15.08 1.84
N PRO A 67 0.68 14.21 2.33
CA PRO A 67 -0.28 13.50 1.49
C PRO A 67 -1.30 14.45 0.87
N THR A 68 -1.56 14.24 -0.42
CA THR A 68 -2.68 14.84 -1.14
C THR A 68 -4.01 14.21 -0.71
N ASN A 69 -5.14 14.81 -1.11
CA ASN A 69 -6.47 14.24 -0.90
C ASN A 69 -6.62 12.86 -1.58
N ASP A 70 -6.01 12.67 -2.75
CA ASP A 70 -6.02 11.38 -3.45
C ASP A 70 -5.27 10.30 -2.65
N ASN A 71 -4.17 10.68 -1.99
CA ASN A 71 -3.48 9.76 -1.07
C ASN A 71 -4.38 9.39 0.10
N ARG A 72 -5.07 10.35 0.73
CA ARG A 72 -6.00 10.11 1.85
C ARG A 72 -7.12 9.14 1.46
N ILE A 73 -7.78 9.38 0.34
CA ILE A 73 -8.85 8.51 -0.18
C ILE A 73 -8.31 7.11 -0.47
N SER A 74 -7.16 7.01 -1.14
CA SER A 74 -6.58 5.72 -1.45
C SER A 74 -6.19 4.95 -0.20
N VAL A 75 -5.61 5.60 0.80
CA VAL A 75 -5.26 4.96 2.09
C VAL A 75 -6.51 4.49 2.81
N GLN A 76 -7.58 5.29 2.84
CA GLN A 76 -8.85 4.88 3.42
C GLN A 76 -9.38 3.59 2.78
N HIS A 77 -9.41 3.51 1.45
CA HIS A 77 -9.83 2.29 0.75
C HIS A 77 -8.96 1.07 1.10
N MET A 78 -7.64 1.28 1.25
CA MET A 78 -6.73 0.23 1.67
C MET A 78 -7.02 -0.26 3.10
N MET A 79 -7.40 0.64 4.01
CA MET A 79 -7.85 0.30 5.36
C MET A 79 -9.21 -0.41 5.35
N ASP A 80 -10.15 -0.01 4.49
CA ASP A 80 -11.47 -0.64 4.36
C ASP A 80 -11.37 -2.12 3.91
N TYR A 81 -10.27 -2.51 3.24
CA TYR A 81 -9.97 -3.89 2.91
C TYR A 81 -9.54 -4.73 4.13
N GLY A 82 -9.32 -4.10 5.29
CA GLY A 82 -8.98 -4.69 6.58
C GLY A 82 -7.53 -5.16 6.67
N VAL A 83 -6.66 -4.75 5.74
CA VAL A 83 -5.26 -5.17 5.67
C VAL A 83 -4.29 -4.12 6.18
N PHE A 84 -4.72 -2.87 6.23
CA PHE A 84 -4.00 -1.76 6.86
C PHE A 84 -4.83 -1.20 7.99
N ARG A 85 -4.14 -0.61 8.95
CA ARG A 85 -4.73 0.20 10.01
C ARG A 85 -3.91 1.47 10.18
N GLU A 86 -4.56 2.53 10.62
CA GLU A 86 -3.89 3.76 10.96
C GLU A 86 -2.97 3.54 12.16
N ALA A 87 -1.73 4.01 12.03
CA ALA A 87 -0.76 4.08 13.11
C ALA A 87 -0.76 5.51 13.67
N ARG A 88 -0.53 5.64 14.98
CA ARG A 88 -0.48 6.97 15.61
C ARG A 88 0.70 7.78 15.06
N THR A 89 0.45 9.03 14.73
CA THR A 89 1.46 10.03 14.38
C THR A 89 1.06 11.37 14.99
N ASP A 90 2.04 12.07 15.56
CA ASP A 90 1.84 13.43 16.09
C ASP A 90 2.02 14.50 14.99
N ASP A 91 2.50 14.10 13.80
CA ASP A 91 2.66 14.99 12.65
C ASP A 91 1.39 14.98 11.77
N PRO A 92 0.65 16.12 11.68
CA PRO A 92 -0.56 16.21 10.87
C PRO A 92 -0.30 16.13 9.35
N ASN A 93 0.95 16.32 8.93
CA ASN A 93 1.37 16.21 7.53
C ASN A 93 1.81 14.79 7.16
N VAL A 94 1.62 13.83 8.07
CA VAL A 94 1.92 12.42 7.84
C VAL A 94 0.66 11.59 8.01
N ILE A 95 0.43 10.64 7.09
CA ILE A 95 -0.46 9.51 7.35
C ILE A 95 0.42 8.30 7.59
N ALA A 96 0.40 7.79 8.80
CA ALA A 96 1.08 6.55 9.15
C ALA A 96 0.08 5.39 9.10
N ILE A 97 0.40 4.35 8.36
CA ILE A 97 -0.35 3.10 8.36
C ILE A 97 0.58 1.92 8.58
N GLU A 98 0.05 0.90 9.24
CA GLU A 98 0.75 -0.36 9.45
C GLU A 98 -0.07 -1.52 8.87
N VAL A 99 0.63 -2.56 8.41
CA VAL A 99 -0.02 -3.76 7.90
C VAL A 99 -0.55 -4.62 9.06
N ASN A 100 -1.78 -5.11 8.93
CA ASN A 100 -2.28 -6.18 9.77
C ASN A 100 -1.64 -7.50 9.32
N THR A 101 -0.49 -7.83 9.90
CA THR A 101 0.33 -8.99 9.53
C THR A 101 -0.46 -10.30 9.56
N SER A 102 -1.28 -10.53 10.59
CA SER A 102 -2.12 -11.74 10.70
C SER A 102 -3.19 -11.82 9.60
N ARG A 103 -3.73 -10.69 9.15
CA ARG A 103 -4.64 -10.65 8.00
C ARG A 103 -3.91 -10.86 6.69
N ALA A 104 -2.76 -10.21 6.50
CA ALA A 104 -1.93 -10.36 5.30
C ALA A 104 -1.48 -11.82 5.13
N GLN A 105 -0.99 -12.47 6.19
CA GLN A 105 -0.60 -13.88 6.17
C GLN A 105 -1.75 -14.78 5.71
N ARG A 106 -2.98 -14.56 6.19
CA ARG A 106 -4.18 -15.30 5.74
C ARG A 106 -4.51 -15.10 4.26
N ILE A 107 -4.27 -13.90 3.72
CA ILE A 107 -4.46 -13.61 2.29
C ILE A 107 -3.43 -14.37 1.44
N PHE A 108 -2.17 -14.40 1.89
CA PHE A 108 -1.08 -15.03 1.16
C PHE A 108 -0.85 -16.52 1.48
N THR A 109 -1.71 -17.14 2.30
CA THR A 109 -1.56 -18.57 2.65
C THR A 109 -1.72 -19.50 1.45
N SER A 110 -2.48 -19.10 0.42
CA SER A 110 -2.65 -19.88 -0.81
C SER A 110 -3.12 -19.00 -1.96
N ASP A 111 -2.87 -19.44 -3.19
CA ASP A 111 -3.40 -18.83 -4.42
C ASP A 111 -4.91 -18.61 -4.38
N ARG A 112 -5.67 -19.56 -3.80
CA ARG A 112 -7.12 -19.44 -3.66
C ARG A 112 -7.50 -18.27 -2.76
N SER A 113 -6.80 -18.09 -1.64
CA SER A 113 -7.05 -16.99 -0.70
C SER A 113 -6.71 -15.64 -1.34
N LEU A 114 -5.58 -15.56 -2.05
CA LEU A 114 -5.15 -14.37 -2.76
C LEU A 114 -6.14 -14.01 -3.88
N LYS A 115 -6.55 -14.97 -4.72
CA LYS A 115 -7.56 -14.76 -5.78
C LYS A 115 -8.89 -14.28 -5.20
N ARG A 116 -9.34 -14.84 -4.07
CA ARG A 116 -10.55 -14.35 -3.36
C ARG A 116 -10.39 -12.93 -2.85
N PHE A 117 -9.22 -12.57 -2.34
CA PHE A 117 -8.94 -11.20 -1.95
C PHE A 117 -9.01 -10.26 -3.15
N ILE A 118 -8.42 -10.61 -4.29
CA ILE A 118 -8.39 -9.78 -5.50
C ILE A 118 -9.80 -9.64 -6.11
N ALA A 119 -10.55 -10.73 -6.21
CA ALA A 119 -11.85 -10.77 -6.87
C ALA A 119 -13.00 -10.12 -6.07
N ARG A 120 -12.79 -9.78 -4.80
CA ARG A 120 -13.85 -9.22 -3.96
C ARG A 120 -14.20 -7.80 -4.44
N PRO A 121 -15.49 -7.52 -4.72
CA PRO A 121 -15.91 -6.21 -5.22
C PRO A 121 -15.51 -5.10 -4.23
N SER A 122 -15.12 -3.96 -4.79
CA SER A 122 -14.96 -2.75 -3.98
C SER A 122 -16.33 -2.34 -3.46
N LYS A 123 -16.40 -2.05 -2.15
CA LYS A 123 -17.61 -1.52 -1.52
C LYS A 123 -17.83 -0.07 -1.94
#